data_AF-A0A2V5SFN7-F1
#
_entry.id   AF-A0A2V5SFN7-F1
#
_cell.length_a   1.000
_cell.length_b   1.000
_cell.length_c   1.000
_cell.angle_alpha   90.00
_cell.angle_beta   90.00
_cell.angle_gamma   90.00
#
_symmetry.space_group_name_H-M   'P 1'
#
loop_
_entity.id
_entity.type
_entity.pdbx_description
1 polymer ?
#
loop_
_entity_poly.entity_id
_entity_poly.type
_entity_poly.pdbx_seq_one_letter_code
_entity_poly.pdbx_strand_id
1 'polypeptide(L)' 'FDDFTPAAMLHYTGTDPLIRTHLHLLQSAMARAGFYGLRTEWWHFTASDWRRYIPAELVRTAAAVVLSN' A
#
# COMPACT_ATOMS: atom_id res chain seq x y z
N PHE A 1 7.79 -7.67 10.64
CA PHE A 1 8.19 -6.90 9.46
C PHE A 1 8.84 -7.87 8.51
N ASP A 2 8.59 -7.75 7.21
CA ASP A 2 9.10 -8.67 6.18
C ASP A 2 8.85 -10.15 6.55
N ASP A 3 7.67 -10.42 7.09
CA ASP A 3 7.24 -11.74 7.54
C ASP A 3 5.88 -12.07 6.93
N PHE A 4 5.73 -13.16 6.19
CA PHE A 4 4.52 -13.43 5.40
C PHE A 4 3.51 -14.30 6.15
N THR A 5 3.27 -13.99 7.42
CA THR A 5 2.37 -14.75 8.33
C THR A 5 1.04 -14.03 8.54
N PRO A 6 0.02 -14.68 9.15
CA PRO A 6 -1.21 -13.99 9.55
C PRO A 6 -1.00 -12.79 10.49
N ALA A 7 0.12 -12.75 11.24
CA ALA A 7 0.47 -11.60 12.07
C ALA A 7 0.85 -10.35 11.26
N ALA A 8 1.14 -10.52 9.96
CA ALA A 8 1.49 -9.43 9.05
C ALA A 8 0.26 -8.70 8.48
N MET A 9 -0.94 -9.24 8.64
CA MET A 9 -2.15 -8.64 8.10
C MET A 9 -2.32 -7.19 8.60
N LEU A 10 -2.71 -6.30 7.69
CA LEU A 10 -3.02 -4.91 7.99
C LEU A 10 -4.12 -4.81 9.06
N HIS A 11 -5.13 -5.67 8.97
CA HIS A 11 -6.13 -5.78 10.01
C HIS A 11 -5.65 -6.74 11.10
N TYR A 12 -5.26 -6.17 12.24
CA TYR A 12 -4.77 -6.92 13.38
C TYR A 12 -5.88 -7.71 14.10
N THR A 13 -5.74 -9.03 14.06
CA THR A 13 -6.67 -9.98 14.71
C THR A 13 -6.16 -10.51 16.06
N GLY A 14 -4.95 -10.14 16.48
CA GLY A 14 -4.41 -10.53 17.77
C GLY A 14 -5.01 -9.77 18.96
N THR A 15 -4.60 -10.16 20.15
CA THR A 15 -5.16 -9.69 21.42
C THR A 15 -4.35 -8.59 22.10
N ASP A 16 -3.16 -8.25 21.60
CA ASP A 16 -2.31 -7.22 22.21
C ASP A 16 -2.84 -5.79 21.91
N PRO A 17 -3.26 -5.03 22.93
CA PRO A 17 -3.81 -3.70 22.74
C PRO A 17 -2.76 -2.66 22.29
N LEU A 18 -1.48 -2.84 22.63
CA LEU A 18 -0.42 -1.93 22.21
C LEU A 18 -0.14 -2.10 20.71
N ILE A 19 -0.08 -3.35 20.22
CA ILE A 19 0.07 -3.62 18.79
C ILE A 19 -1.11 -3.02 18.01
N ARG A 20 -2.35 -3.23 18.48
CA ARG A 20 -3.55 -2.65 17.87
C ARG A 20 -3.46 -1.12 17.79
N THR A 21 -3.03 -0.48 18.86
CA THR A 21 -2.90 0.99 18.94
C THR A 21 -1.83 1.51 17.99
N HIS A 22 -0.65 0.89 17.96
CA HIS A 22 0.44 1.30 17.05
C HIS A 22 0.06 1.12 15.58
N LEU A 23 -0.57 0.00 15.23
CA LEU A 23 -1.05 -0.23 13.86
C LEU A 23 -2.13 0.77 13.45
N HIS A 24 -3.06 1.09 14.35
CA HIS A 24 -4.07 2.11 14.09
C HIS A 24 -3.44 3.49 13.86
N LEU A 25 -2.44 3.87 14.66
CA LEU A 25 -1.70 5.12 14.50
C LEU A 25 -1.01 5.19 13.12
N LEU A 26 -0.29 4.13 12.75
CA LEU A 26 0.38 4.03 11.45
C LEU A 26 -0.62 4.15 10.30
N GLN A 27 -1.67 3.33 10.31
CA GLN A 27 -2.70 3.32 9.25
C GLN A 27 -3.37 4.68 9.09
N SER A 28 -3.71 5.32 10.21
CA SER A 28 -4.34 6.64 10.21
C SER A 28 -3.41 7.72 9.66
N ALA A 29 -2.12 7.67 10.01
CA ALA A 29 -1.13 8.61 9.51
C ALA A 29 -0.93 8.45 7.99
N MET A 30 -0.76 7.21 7.51
CA MET A 30 -0.57 6.91 6.10
C MET A 30 -1.81 7.26 5.26
N ALA A 31 -3.01 6.98 5.76
CA ALA A 31 -4.25 7.36 5.08
C ALA A 31 -4.37 8.88 4.92
N ARG A 32 -4.07 9.67 5.98
CA ARG A 32 -4.06 11.13 5.91
C ARG A 32 -2.98 11.68 4.98
N ALA A 33 -1.87 10.96 4.82
CA ALA A 33 -0.80 11.30 3.88
C ALA A 33 -1.09 10.86 2.43
N GLY A 34 -2.25 10.26 2.15
CA GLY A 34 -2.65 9.87 0.80
C GLY A 34 -2.13 8.51 0.35
N PHE A 35 -1.94 7.57 1.28
CA PHE A 35 -1.52 6.20 0.97
C PHE A 35 -2.61 5.16 1.25
N TYR A 36 -2.59 4.07 0.48
CA TYR A 36 -3.41 2.88 0.67
C TYR A 36 -2.55 1.74 1.23
N GLY A 37 -2.98 1.10 2.32
CA GLY A 37 -2.28 -0.05 2.89
C GLY A 37 -2.57 -1.36 2.14
N LEU A 38 -1.58 -2.24 2.06
CA LEU A 38 -1.74 -3.60 1.54
C LEU A 38 -2.32 -4.51 2.62
N ARG A 39 -3.37 -5.28 2.30
CA ARG A 39 -4.07 -6.10 3.29
C ARG A 39 -3.20 -7.14 4.00
N THR A 40 -2.19 -7.66 3.31
CA THR A 40 -1.35 -8.77 3.78
C THR A 40 -0.09 -8.33 4.51
N GLU A 41 0.26 -7.05 4.48
CA GLU A 41 1.52 -6.52 5.00
C GLU A 41 1.29 -5.17 5.68
N TRP A 42 1.29 -5.13 7.01
CA TRP A 42 0.99 -3.92 7.78
C TRP A 42 1.97 -2.76 7.54
N TRP A 43 3.15 -3.06 6.98
CA TRP A 43 4.19 -2.09 6.64
C TRP A 43 4.09 -1.56 5.19
N HIS A 44 3.30 -2.19 4.31
CA HIS A 44 3.28 -1.85 2.90
C HIS A 44 2.17 -0.85 2.56
N PHE A 45 2.56 0.26 1.93
CA PHE A 45 1.66 1.35 1.56
C PHE A 45 1.97 1.88 0.16
N THR A 46 0.92 2.11 -0.63
CA THR A 46 1.00 2.63 -2.01
C THR A 46 0.44 4.04 -2.06
N ALA A 47 1.16 4.97 -2.68
CA ALA A 47 0.67 6.32 -2.92
C ALA A 47 -0.63 6.28 -3.74
N SER A 48 -1.65 7.01 -3.31
CA SER A 48 -2.95 7.03 -3.99
C SER A 48 -2.86 7.61 -5.40
N ASP A 49 -1.91 8.50 -5.63
CA ASP A 49 -1.58 9.11 -6.91
C ASP A 49 -0.36 8.46 -7.57
N TRP A 50 -0.09 7.17 -7.30
CA TRP A 50 1.05 6.42 -7.84
C TRP A 50 1.33 6.62 -9.33
N ARG A 51 0.26 6.85 -10.13
CA ARG A 51 0.34 7.10 -11.57
C ARG A 51 1.20 8.32 -11.94
N ARG A 52 1.31 9.31 -11.06
CA ARG A 52 2.18 10.48 -11.25
C ARG A 52 3.66 10.15 -11.25
N TYR A 53 4.03 9.01 -10.70
CA TYR A 53 5.41 8.55 -10.60
C TYR A 53 5.78 7.53 -11.67
N ILE A 54 4.88 7.25 -12.63
CA ILE A 54 5.22 6.42 -13.78
C ILE A 54 6.13 7.25 -14.71
N PRO A 55 7.32 6.73 -15.08
CA PRO A 55 8.16 7.36 -16.08
C PRO A 55 7.41 7.64 -17.38
N ALA A 56 7.58 8.85 -17.93
CA ALA A 56 6.87 9.28 -19.14
C ALA A 56 7.09 8.34 -20.34
N GLU A 57 8.26 7.71 -20.45
CA GLU A 57 8.56 6.71 -21.48
C GLU A 57 7.59 5.53 -21.44
N LEU A 58 7.34 4.97 -20.25
CA LEU A 58 6.46 3.82 -20.07
C LEU A 58 5.00 4.16 -20.37
N VAL A 59 4.57 5.39 -20.07
CA VAL A 59 3.22 5.87 -20.41
C VAL A 59 3.01 5.89 -21.92
N ARG A 60 4.00 6.37 -22.70
CA ARG A 60 3.89 6.45 -24.16
C ARG A 60 3.91 5.08 -24.82
N THR A 61 4.79 4.18 -24.37
CA THR A 61 4.83 2.81 -24.90
C THR A 61 3.53 2.07 -24.64
N ALA A 62 2.95 2.18 -23.44
CA ALA A 62 1.66 1.56 -23.13
C ALA A 62 0.53 2.07 -24.03
N ALA A 63 0.48 3.38 -24.30
CA ALA A 63 -0.53 3.96 -25.20
C ALA A 63 -0.38 3.47 -26.65
N ALA A 64 0.86 3.35 -27.15
CA ALA A 64 1.11 2.86 -28.50
C ALA A 64 0.66 1.40 -28.68
N VAL A 65 0.93 0.54 -27.70
CA VAL A 65 0.51 -0.88 -27.73
C VAL A 65 -1.01 -1.03 -27.75
N VAL A 66 -1.73 -0.23 -26.95
CA VAL A 66 -3.21 -0.28 -26.90
C VAL A 66 -3.85 0.17 -28.21
N LEU A 67 -3.25 1.12 -28.94
CA LEU A 67 -3.75 1.61 -30.23
C LEU A 67 -3.39 0.72 -31.43
N SER A 68 -2.57 -0.31 -31.21
CA SER A 68 -2.08 -1.22 -32.25
C SER A 68 -2.88 -2.54 -32.34
N ASN A 69 -3.86 -2.74 -31.46
CA ASN A 69 -4.77 -3.89 -31.39
C ASN A 69 -6.21 -3.47 -31.69
#